data_AF-A0A5B0WHT4-F1
#
_entry.id   AF-A0A5B0WHT4-F1
#
_cell.length_a   1.000
_cell.length_b   1.000
_cell.length_c   1.000
_cell.angle_alpha   90.00
_cell.angle_beta   90.00
_cell.angle_gamma   90.00
#
_symmetry.space_group_name_H-M   'P 1'
#
loop_
_entity.id
_entity.type
_entity.pdbx_description
1 polymer ?
#
loop_
_entity_poly.entity_id
_entity_poly.type
_entity_poly.pdbx_seq_one_letter_code
_entity_poly.pdbx_strand_id
1 'polypeptide(L)' 'MTVNIDTKIRHVTPIGKNIFSELGFDAQEAQQLNTNSLYEIANTLAIKEKLIGEITLDRKQKTEQLL' A
#
# COMPACT_ATOMS: atom_id res chain seq x y z
N MET A 1 31.66 15.07 8.18
CA MET A 1 31.56 13.82 7.40
C MET A 1 30.13 13.74 6.88
N THR A 2 29.91 13.80 5.56
CA THR A 2 28.57 13.62 4.97
C THR A 2 28.35 12.13 4.70
N VAL A 3 27.32 11.56 5.32
CA VAL A 3 26.94 10.16 5.10
C VAL A 3 26.32 10.07 3.70
N ASN A 4 27.02 9.43 2.77
CA ASN A 4 26.51 9.17 1.44
C ASN A 4 25.54 7.98 1.51
N ILE A 5 24.24 8.29 1.60
CA ILE A 5 23.19 7.28 1.54
C ILE A 5 22.92 6.92 0.07
N ASP A 6 22.98 5.63 -0.24
CA ASP A 6 22.66 5.15 -1.58
C ASP A 6 21.14 5.21 -1.80
N THR A 7 20.71 6.11 -2.68
CA THR A 7 19.31 6.31 -3.08
C THR A 7 19.01 5.74 -4.46
N LYS A 8 19.95 5.02 -5.08
CA LYS A 8 19.76 4.48 -6.43
C LYS A 8 18.86 3.26 -6.42
N ILE A 9 17.79 3.32 -7.21
CA ILE A 9 16.93 2.18 -7.49
C ILE A 9 17.64 1.28 -8.51
N ARG A 10 17.84 0.00 -8.17
CA ARG A 10 18.54 -0.98 -9.01
C ARG A 10 17.60 -1.96 -9.72
N HIS A 11 16.42 -2.16 -9.15
CA HIS A 11 15.40 -3.07 -9.68
C HIS A 11 14.01 -2.55 -9.34
N VAL A 12 13.08 -2.69 -10.27
CA VAL A 12 11.67 -2.38 -10.09
C VAL A 12 10.89 -3.58 -10.59
N THR A 13 10.12 -4.20 -9.69
CA THR A 13 9.17 -5.25 -10.07
C THR A 13 8.03 -4.63 -10.88
N PRO A 14 7.77 -5.09 -12.12
CA PRO A 14 6.68 -4.57 -12.92
C PRO A 14 5.31 -4.81 -12.27
N ILE A 15 4.32 -4.01 -12.65
CA ILE A 15 2.94 -4.17 -12.18
C ILE A 15 2.43 -5.57 -12.54
N GLY A 16 1.78 -6.23 -11.58
CA GLY A 16 1.23 -7.58 -11.74
C GLY A 16 2.28 -8.70 -11.67
N LYS A 17 3.56 -8.38 -11.40
CA LYS A 17 4.60 -9.39 -11.15
C LYS A 17 4.73 -9.70 -9.68
N ASN A 18 5.18 -10.92 -9.41
CA ASN A 18 5.43 -11.39 -8.07
C ASN A 18 6.87 -11.08 -7.64
N ILE A 19 7.03 -10.02 -6.84
CA ILE A 19 8.35 -9.64 -6.28
C ILE A 19 8.99 -10.78 -5.50
N PHE A 20 8.21 -11.63 -4.81
CA PHE A 20 8.74 -12.75 -4.04
C PHE A 20 9.40 -13.79 -4.95
N SER A 21 8.87 -14.01 -6.17
CA SER A 21 9.53 -14.88 -7.15
C SER A 21 10.85 -14.29 -7.64
N GLU A 22 10.94 -12.97 -7.80
CA GLU A 22 12.16 -12.27 -8.23
C GLU A 22 13.23 -12.23 -7.12
N LEU A 23 12.81 -12.30 -5.85
CA LEU A 23 13.69 -12.39 -4.69
C LEU A 23 14.22 -13.81 -4.42
N GLY A 24 13.74 -14.81 -5.17
CA GLY A 24 14.25 -16.19 -5.09
C GLY A 24 13.53 -17.09 -4.08
N PHE A 25 12.33 -16.71 -3.62
CA PHE A 25 11.50 -17.61 -2.81
C PHE A 25 11.00 -18.80 -3.65
N ASP A 26 10.77 -19.93 -3.00
CA ASP A 26 10.18 -21.10 -3.63
C ASP A 26 8.81 -20.76 -4.23
N ALA A 27 8.44 -21.40 -5.35
CA ALA A 27 7.24 -21.02 -6.11
C ALA A 27 5.96 -21.00 -5.26
N GLN A 28 5.79 -21.98 -4.38
CA GLN A 28 4.63 -22.06 -3.47
C GLN A 28 4.65 -20.94 -2.44
N GLU A 29 5.80 -20.68 -1.81
CA GLU A 29 5.95 -19.63 -0.80
C GLU A 29 5.77 -18.25 -1.43
N ALA A 30 6.39 -18.01 -2.58
CA ALA A 30 6.25 -16.78 -3.34
C ALA A 30 4.78 -16.50 -3.69
N GLN A 31 4.03 -17.52 -4.11
CA GLN A 31 2.61 -17.38 -4.42
C GLN A 31 1.78 -17.05 -3.17
N GLN A 32 2.06 -17.72 -2.05
CA GLN A 32 1.37 -17.47 -0.78
C GLN A 32 1.62 -16.05 -0.28
N LEU A 33 2.88 -15.61 -0.28
CA LEU A 33 3.27 -14.26 0.12
C LEU A 33 2.64 -13.20 -0.77
N ASN A 34 2.60 -13.43 -2.09
CA ASN A 34 1.94 -12.52 -3.02
C ASN A 34 0.44 -12.37 -2.74
N THR A 35 -0.24 -13.51 -2.56
CA THR A 35 -1.68 -13.53 -2.29
C THR A 35 -2.01 -12.82 -0.98
N ASN A 36 -1.24 -13.09 0.07
CA ASN A 36 -1.40 -12.42 1.37
C ASN A 36 -1.16 -10.92 1.26
N SER A 37 -0.10 -10.51 0.57
CA SER A 37 0.23 -9.10 0.38
C SER A 37 -0.88 -8.35 -0.39
N LEU A 38 -1.41 -8.94 -1.47
CA LEU A 38 -2.52 -8.36 -2.22
C LEU A 38 -3.78 -8.21 -1.36
N TYR A 39 -4.08 -9.21 -0.53
CA TYR A 39 -5.20 -9.15 0.40
C TYR A 39 -5.04 -8.01 1.41
N GLU A 40 -3.87 -7.89 2.03
CA GLU A 40 -3.58 -6.83 3.00
C GLU A 40 -3.69 -5.43 2.37
N ILE A 41 -3.11 -5.25 1.18
CA ILE A 41 -3.20 -3.99 0.42
C ILE A 41 -4.65 -3.62 0.16
N ALA A 42 -5.46 -4.56 -0.34
CA ALA A 42 -6.87 -4.33 -0.62
C ALA A 42 -7.65 -3.97 0.64
N ASN A 43 -7.41 -4.67 1.75
CA ASN A 43 -8.04 -4.38 3.02
C ASN A 43 -7.65 -3.00 3.57
N THR A 44 -6.37 -2.64 3.52
CA THR A 44 -5.89 -1.32 3.95
C THR A 44 -6.48 -0.19 3.09
N LEU A 45 -6.60 -0.39 1.77
CA LEU A 45 -7.24 0.58 0.87
C LEU A 45 -8.71 0.78 1.23
N ALA A 46 -9.47 -0.30 1.45
CA ALA A 46 -10.87 -0.22 1.83
C ALA A 46 -11.08 0.55 3.14
N ILE A 47 -10.23 0.30 4.15
CA ILE A 47 -10.27 1.03 5.43
C ILE A 47 -9.98 2.53 5.20
N LYS A 48 -8.95 2.84 4.41
CA LYS A 48 -8.57 4.22 4.10
C LYS A 48 -9.72 4.96 3.40
N GLU A 49 -10.35 4.33 2.42
CA GLU A 49 -11.49 4.92 1.68
C GLU A 49 -12.67 5.20 2.60
N LYS A 50 -13.02 4.22 3.46
CA LYS A 50 -14.09 4.39 4.46
C LYS A 50 -13.79 5.56 5.40
N LEU A 51 -12.58 5.60 5.96
CA LEU A 51 -12.17 6.65 6.88
C LEU A 51 -12.18 8.05 6.23
N ILE A 52 -11.67 8.17 4.99
CA ILE A 52 -11.72 9.43 4.25
C ILE A 52 -13.17 9.84 3.99
N GLY A 53 -14.05 8.89 3.67
CA GLY A 53 -15.48 9.13 3.52
C GLY A 53 -16.10 9.71 4.80
N GLU A 54 -15.86 9.06 5.94
CA GLU A 54 -16.34 9.50 7.26
C GLU A 54 -15.81 10.90 7.63
N ILE A 55 -14.51 11.15 7.48
CA ILE A 55 -13.89 12.46 7.74
C ILE A 55 -14.46 13.55 6.82
N THR A 56 -14.80 13.20 5.59
CA THR A 56 -15.38 14.16 4.63
C THR A 56 -16.82 14.50 5.00
N LEU A 57 -17.60 13.51 5.43
CA LEU A 57 -18.96 13.72 5.93
C LEU A 57 -18.97 14.58 7.20
N ASP A 58 -18.12 14.27 8.18
CA ASP A 58 -18.00 15.02 9.44
C ASP A 58 -17.66 16.50 9.21
N ARG A 59 -16.68 16.75 8.33
CA ARG A 59 -16.32 18.13 7.94
C ARG A 59 -17.49 18.88 7.32
N LYS A 60 -18.26 18.24 6.44
CA LYS A 60 -19.43 18.84 5.80
C LYS A 60 -20.50 19.23 6.83
N GLN A 61 -20.84 18.31 7.74
CA GLN A 61 -21.82 18.55 8.79
C GLN A 61 -21.41 19.71 9.70
N LYS A 62 -20.12 19.78 10.06
CA LYS A 62 -19.60 20.88 10.88
C LYS A 62 -19.67 22.23 10.18
N THR A 63 -19.44 22.28 8.86
CA THR A 63 -19.59 23.52 8.08
C THR A 63 -21.05 23.97 8.00
N GLU A 64 -22.00 23.03 7.87
CA GLU A 64 -23.44 23.33 7.82
C GLU A 64 -24.00 23.80 9.17
N GLN A 65 -23.41 23.38 10.30
CA GLN A 65 -23.81 23.85 11.65
C GLN A 65 -23.29 25.25 12.01
N LEU A 66 -22.36 25.79 11.22
CA LEU A 66 -21.77 27.12 11.42
C LEU A 66 -22.43 28.22 10.56
N LEU A 67 -23.45 27.85 9.78
CA LEU A 67 -24.32 28.74 8.99
C LEU A 67 -25.69 28.87 9.66
#